data_AF-A0A924KLN4-F1
#
_entry.id   AF-A0A924KLN4-F1
#
_cell.length_a   1.000
_cell.length_b   1.000
_cell.length_c   1.000
_cell.angle_alpha   90.00
_cell.angle_beta   90.00
_cell.angle_gamma   90.00
#
_symmetry.space_group_name_H-M   'P 1'
#
loop_
_entity.id
_entity.type
_entity.pdbx_description
1 polymer ?
#
loop_
_entity_poly.entity_id
_entity_poly.type
_entity_poly.pdbx_seq_one_letter_code
_entity_poly.pdbx_strand_id
1 'polypeptide(L)' 'MNLANRYDFVLIFDVKDGNPNGDPDAGNMPRMDAESGHGLVTDVSLKRKIRNFIGLVKADDN' A
#
# COMPACT_ATOMS: atom_id res chain seq x y z
N MET A 1 -26.58 3.04 5.83
CA MET A 1 -25.97 3.22 7.17
C MET A 1 -24.71 4.02 6.98
N ASN A 2 -24.52 5.12 7.72
CA ASN A 2 -23.34 5.98 7.57
C ASN A 2 -22.45 5.85 8.81
N LEU A 3 -21.14 6.01 8.65
CA LEU A 3 -20.21 6.00 9.79
C LEU A 3 -20.46 7.24 10.67
N ALA A 4 -20.63 7.04 11.98
CA ALA A 4 -20.95 8.12 12.93
C ALA A 4 -19.71 8.72 13.64
N ASN A 5 -18.55 8.05 13.54
CA ASN A 5 -17.32 8.41 14.22
C ASN A 5 -16.17 8.56 13.24
N ARG A 6 -15.17 9.37 13.61
CA ARG A 6 -13.86 9.37 12.96
C ARG A 6 -13.07 8.14 13.39
N TYR A 7 -12.44 7.47 12.44
CA TYR A 7 -11.57 6.33 12.68
C TYR A 7 -10.18 6.67 12.15
N ASP A 8 -9.19 6.62 13.04
CA ASP A 8 -7.78 6.72 12.69
C ASP A 8 -7.12 5.37 13.04
N PHE A 9 -6.15 4.95 12.24
CA PHE A 9 -5.44 3.70 12.45
C PHE A 9 -3.99 3.79 11.97
N VAL A 10 -3.13 2.97 12.56
CA VAL A 10 -1.75 2.75 12.11
C VAL A 10 -1.66 1.34 11.58
N LEU A 11 -1.17 1.19 10.35
CA LEU A 11 -0.86 -0.10 9.75
C LEU A 11 0.65 -0.31 9.81
N ILE A 12 1.09 -1.37 10.50
CA ILE A 12 2.48 -1.81 10.51
C ILE A 12 2.57 -3.10 9.71
N PHE A 13 3.49 -3.15 8.76
CA PHE A 13 3.80 -4.34 7.96
C PHE A 13 5.31 -4.37 7.68
N ASP A 14 5.83 -5.56 7.43
CA ASP A 14 7.22 -5.77 7.03
C ASP A 14 7.31 -6.38 5.63
N VAL A 15 8.53 -6.42 5.11
CA VAL A 15 8.89 -7.10 3.87
C VAL A 15 10.26 -7.73 4.09
N LYS A 16 10.42 -8.97 3.63
CA LYS A 16 11.69 -9.68 3.65
C LYS A 16 12.08 -10.03 2.24
N ASP A 17 13.33 -9.75 1.87
CA ASP A 17 13.92 -10.10 0.57
C ASP A 17 13.04 -9.71 -0.63
N GLY A 18 12.38 -8.55 -0.57
CA GLY A 18 11.39 -8.13 -1.55
C GLY A 18 11.31 -6.61 -1.75
N ASN A 19 10.56 -6.20 -2.76
CA ASN A 19 10.33 -4.79 -3.09
C ASN A 19 8.84 -4.41 -2.86
N PRO A 20 8.50 -3.70 -1.77
CA PRO A 20 7.11 -3.40 -1.43
C PRO A 20 6.48 -2.34 -2.34
N ASN A 21 7.30 -1.46 -2.94
CA ASN A 21 6.91 -0.39 -3.84
C ASN A 21 8.10 0.02 -4.72
N GLY A 22 8.11 -0.44 -5.97
CA GLY A 22 9.12 -0.02 -6.94
C GLY A 22 8.96 1.43 -7.37
N ASP A 23 10.07 2.07 -7.69
CA ASP A 23 10.12 3.40 -8.28
C ASP A 23 10.29 3.31 -9.82
N PRO A 24 9.30 3.76 -10.62
CA PRO A 24 9.41 3.73 -12.08
C PRO A 24 10.58 4.56 -12.62
N ASP A 25 10.97 5.62 -11.91
CA ASP A 25 12.03 6.54 -12.36
C ASP A 25 13.43 6.03 -11.97
N ALA A 26 13.50 5.07 -11.05
CA ALA A 26 14.76 4.48 -10.56
C ALA A 26 14.88 3.00 -10.92
N GLY A 27 14.40 2.61 -12.11
CA GLY A 27 14.58 1.24 -12.62
C GLY A 27 13.93 0.16 -11.75
N ASN A 28 12.80 0.47 -11.11
CA ASN A 28 12.08 -0.42 -10.19
C ASN A 28 12.85 -0.78 -8.90
N MET A 29 13.85 0.01 -8.49
CA MET A 29 14.40 -0.07 -7.13
C MET A 29 13.32 0.26 -6.08
N PRO A 30 13.45 -0.17 -4.81
CA PRO A 30 12.57 0.28 -3.75
C PRO A 30 12.52 1.81 -3.70
N ARG A 31 11.32 2.37 -3.61
CA ARG A 31 11.14 3.81 -3.53
C ARG A 31 11.68 4.32 -2.20
N MET A 32 12.38 5.44 -2.24
CA MET A 32 13.02 6.07 -1.09
C MET A 32 12.52 7.51 -0.95
N ASP A 33 12.34 7.96 0.29
CA ASP A 33 12.14 9.38 0.57
C ASP A 33 13.49 10.10 0.52
N ALA A 34 13.60 11.14 -0.31
CA ALA A 34 14.86 11.81 -0.58
C ALA A 34 15.37 12.66 0.60
N GLU A 35 14.48 13.10 1.48
CA GLU A 35 14.82 13.96 2.61
C GLU A 35 15.28 13.15 3.83
N SER A 36 14.50 12.13 4.21
CA SER A 36 14.78 11.30 5.40
C SER A 36 15.66 10.10 5.11
N GLY A 37 15.76 9.65 3.84
CA GLY A 37 16.45 8.41 3.47
C GLY A 37 15.72 7.13 3.91
N HIS A 38 14.48 7.21 4.37
CA HIS A 38 13.67 6.03 4.68
C HIS A 38 13.01 5.45 3.42
N GLY A 39 12.74 4.14 3.45
CA GLY A 39 11.92 3.49 2.42
C GLY A 39 10.50 4.07 2.41
N LEU A 40 9.96 4.28 1.21
CA LEU A 40 8.64 4.86 1.00
C LEU A 40 7.71 3.87 0.30
N VAL A 41 6.52 3.68 0.87
CA VAL A 41 5.40 3.01 0.19
C VAL A 41 4.29 4.04 0.01
N THR A 42 3.94 4.31 -1.23
CA THR A 42 2.94 5.36 -1.54
C THR A 42 1.54 4.93 -1.12
N ASP A 43 0.71 5.92 -0.82
CA ASP A 43 -0.70 5.70 -0.52
C ASP A 43 -1.43 5.02 -1.69
N VAL A 44 -1.09 5.37 -2.93
CA VAL A 44 -1.64 4.74 -4.15
C VAL A 44 -1.29 3.25 -4.22
N SER A 45 -0.07 2.86 -3.83
CA SER A 45 0.33 1.45 -3.74
C SER A 45 -0.53 0.67 -2.75
N LEU A 46 -0.72 1.19 -1.53
CA LEU A 46 -1.56 0.56 -0.50
C LEU A 46 -3.04 0.52 -0.92
N LYS A 47 -3.59 1.63 -1.44
CA LYS A 47 -4.95 1.69 -1.98
C LYS A 47 -5.18 0.67 -3.10
N ARG A 48 -4.18 0.43 -3.95
CA ARG A 48 -4.25 -0.61 -4.99
C ARG A 48 -4.31 -2.02 -4.38
N LYS A 49 -3.49 -2.33 -3.38
CA LYS A 49 -3.53 -3.64 -2.69
C LYS A 49 -4.90 -3.89 -2.04
N ILE A 50 -5.48 -2.88 -1.39
CA ILE A 50 -6.83 -2.96 -0.81
C ILE A 50 -7.88 -3.23 -1.90
N ARG A 51 -7.87 -2.48 -3.00
CA ARG A 51 -8.83 -2.70 -4.10
C ARG A 51 -8.69 -4.07 -4.74
N ASN A 52 -7.46 -4.55 -4.95
CA ASN A 52 -7.20 -5.87 -5.50
C ASN A 52 -7.73 -6.96 -4.55
N PHE A 53 -7.47 -6.83 -3.25
CA PHE A 53 -8.00 -7.76 -2.24
C PHE A 53 -9.54 -7.80 -2.26
N ILE A 54 -10.20 -6.64 -2.24
CA ILE A 54 -11.67 -6.56 -2.34
C ILE A 54 -12.17 -7.23 -3.63
N GLY A 55 -11.50 -6.97 -4.76
CA GLY A 55 -11.82 -7.59 -6.03
C GLY A 55 -11.71 -9.11 -5.99
N LEU A 56 -10.66 -9.65 -5.38
CA LEU A 56 -10.48 -11.11 -5.24
C LEU A 56 -11.53 -11.74 -4.34
N VAL A 57 -11.80 -11.16 -3.17
CA VAL A 57 -12.71 -11.79 -2.18
C VAL A 57 -14.19 -11.61 -2.52
N LYS A 58 -14.55 -10.63 -3.36
CA LYS A 58 -15.94 -10.39 -3.78
C LYS A 58 -16.24 -10.85 -5.21
N ALA A 59 -15.23 -11.23 -6.00
CA ALA A 59 -15.47 -11.76 -7.35
C ALA A 59 -16.13 -13.14 -7.33
N ASP A 60 -16.01 -13.88 -6.23
CA ASP A 60 -16.65 -15.20 -6.05
C ASP A 60 -18.12 -15.13 -5.58
N ASP A 61 -18.69 -13.92 -5.40
CA ASP A 61 -20.08 -13.71 -4.98
C ASP A 61 -21.09 -13.60 -6.17
N ASN A 62 -20.71 -14.09 -7.37
CA ASN A 62 -21.59 -14.14 -8.56
C ASN A 62 -22.08 -15.56 -8.86
#